data_AF-A0ABD5UJC5-F1
#
_entry.id   AF-A0ABD5UJC5-F1
#
_cell.length_a   1.000
_cell.length_b   1.000
_cell.length_c   1.000
_cell.angle_alpha   90.00
_cell.angle_beta   90.00
_cell.angle_gamma   90.00
#
_symmetry.space_group_name_H-M   'P 1'
#
loop_
_entity.id
_entity.type
_entity.pdbx_description
1 polymer ?
#
loop_
_entity_poly.entity_id
_entity_poly.type
_entity_poly.pdbx_seq_one_letter_code
_entity_poly.pdbx_strand_id
1 'polypeptide(L)'
;MSDRLLRVNAYTTLDLVDGRARGHEFAADAPGVVNVTAPREDPEHVTLQVELDDTAVDALPAHADEIDLSPAQARTLADALNSTADRVEAAQNDDDSV
;
A
#
# COMPACT_ATOMS: atom_id res chain seq x y z
N MET A 1 19.40 -1.77 9.98
CA MET A 1 18.05 -1.76 10.57
C MET A 1 17.27 -0.76 9.75
N SER A 2 16.12 -1.17 9.24
CA SER A 2 15.23 -0.28 8.51
C SER A 2 14.80 0.87 9.42
N ASP A 3 14.96 2.12 8.96
CA ASP A 3 14.59 3.32 9.71
C ASP A 3 13.10 3.60 9.53
N ARG A 4 12.28 2.62 9.93
CA ARG A 4 10.84 2.63 9.65
C ARG A 4 10.14 3.77 10.38
N LEU A 5 9.46 4.59 9.60
CA LEU A 5 8.62 5.71 10.00
C LEU A 5 7.21 5.22 10.40
N LEU A 6 6.65 4.22 9.70
CA LEU A 6 5.32 3.71 10.06
C LEU A 6 5.39 2.69 11.20
N ARG A 7 4.48 2.82 12.15
CA ARG A 7 4.34 1.85 13.24
C ARG A 7 3.57 0.60 12.77
N VAL A 8 4.29 -0.49 12.50
CA VAL A 8 3.68 -1.81 12.28
C VAL A 8 3.21 -2.42 13.59
N ASN A 9 2.00 -2.97 13.57
CA ASN A 9 1.40 -3.69 14.68
C ASN A 9 0.35 -4.67 14.15
N ALA A 10 -0.29 -5.44 15.04
CA ALA A 10 -1.28 -6.45 14.67
C ALA A 10 -2.54 -5.92 13.97
N TYR A 11 -2.74 -4.60 13.91
CA TYR A 11 -3.84 -3.94 13.23
C TYR A 11 -3.43 -3.29 11.91
N THR A 12 -2.17 -3.42 11.51
CA THR A 12 -1.71 -2.97 10.19
C THR A 12 -2.43 -3.75 9.10
N THR A 13 -2.95 -3.06 8.08
CA THR A 13 -3.76 -3.70 7.03
C THR A 13 -2.97 -4.74 6.24
N LEU A 14 -1.78 -4.38 5.75
CA LEU A 14 -0.83 -5.27 5.09
C LEU A 14 0.57 -4.96 5.63
N ASP A 15 1.08 -5.80 6.51
CA ASP A 15 2.38 -5.62 7.19
C ASP A 15 3.58 -6.15 6.41
N LEU A 16 3.32 -6.86 5.30
CA LEU A 16 4.32 -7.26 4.32
C LEU A 16 3.72 -7.27 2.91
N VAL A 17 4.23 -6.39 2.05
CA VAL A 17 3.92 -6.38 0.61
C VAL A 17 5.21 -6.29 -0.21
N ASP A 18 5.19 -6.85 -1.41
CA ASP A 18 6.24 -6.61 -2.40
C ASP A 18 5.96 -5.28 -3.11
N GLY A 19 6.72 -4.25 -2.75
CA GLY A 19 6.60 -2.91 -3.28
C GLY A 19 7.66 -2.58 -4.32
N ARG A 20 7.41 -1.51 -5.08
CA ARG A 20 8.40 -0.97 -6.03
C ARG A 20 8.35 0.55 -6.09
N ALA A 21 9.48 1.18 -5.75
CA ALA A 21 9.70 2.61 -5.99
C ALA A 21 10.15 2.82 -7.45
N ARG A 22 9.63 3.87 -8.09
CA ARG A 22 10.07 4.30 -9.42
C ARG A 22 10.26 5.81 -9.44
N GLY A 23 11.49 6.25 -9.71
CA GLY A 23 11.82 7.62 -10.04
C GLY A 23 12.07 7.80 -11.54
N HIS A 24 12.45 9.01 -11.95
CA HIS A 24 12.78 9.29 -13.35
C HIS A 24 13.97 8.45 -13.86
N GLU A 25 14.95 8.20 -12.99
CA GLU A 25 16.21 7.55 -13.33
C GLU A 25 16.43 6.21 -12.61
N PHE A 26 15.46 5.73 -11.82
CA PHE A 26 15.60 4.49 -11.06
C PHE A 26 14.28 3.72 -10.90
N ALA A 27 14.41 2.42 -10.69
CA ALA A 27 13.36 1.56 -10.16
C ALA A 27 13.98 0.58 -9.18
N ALA A 28 13.33 0.36 -8.04
CA ALA A 28 13.83 -0.53 -7.01
C ALA A 28 12.67 -1.28 -6.36
N ASP A 29 12.85 -2.59 -6.21
CA ASP A 29 11.94 -3.47 -5.48
C ASP A 29 12.35 -3.50 -4.02
N ALA A 30 11.37 -3.37 -3.13
CA ALA A 30 11.60 -3.41 -1.69
C ALA A 30 10.35 -3.94 -0.98
N PRO A 31 10.51 -4.71 0.10
CA PRO A 31 9.39 -5.02 0.96
C PRO A 31 8.82 -3.73 1.53
N GLY A 32 7.51 -3.71 1.77
CA GLY A 32 6.82 -2.53 2.26
C GLY A 32 5.63 -2.85 3.14
N VAL A 33 4.96 -1.79 3.55
CA VAL A 33 3.78 -1.80 4.41
C VAL A 33 2.72 -0.91 3.79
N VAL A 34 1.46 -1.37 3.82
CA VAL A 34 0.30 -0.56 3.47
C VAL A 34 -0.67 -0.59 4.63
N ASN A 35 -1.09 0.58 5.09
CA ASN A 35 -1.96 0.71 6.25
C ASN A 35 -3.12 1.65 5.97
N VAL A 36 -4.32 1.25 6.38
CA VAL A 36 -5.53 2.06 6.32
C VAL A 36 -6.07 2.23 7.72
N THR A 37 -6.19 3.47 8.18
CA THR A 37 -6.65 3.78 9.54
C THR A 37 -7.60 4.97 9.56
N ALA A 38 -8.28 5.15 10.68
CA ALA A 38 -8.98 6.36 11.05
C ALA A 38 -8.90 6.53 12.58
N PRO A 39 -8.94 7.76 13.11
CA PRO A 39 -9.03 7.99 14.55
C PRO A 39 -10.21 7.24 15.19
N ARG A 40 -10.04 6.79 16.44
CA ARG A 40 -11.12 6.10 17.18
C ARG A 40 -12.23 7.04 17.65
N GLU A 41 -11.90 8.30 17.88
CA GLU A 41 -12.81 9.35 18.33
C GLU A 41 -12.85 10.42 17.25
N ASP A 42 -14.06 10.85 16.86
CA ASP A 42 -14.34 11.88 15.87
C ASP A 42 -13.52 11.78 14.55
N PRO A 43 -13.64 10.67 13.79
CA PRO A 43 -12.87 10.50 12.56
C PRO A 43 -13.34 11.44 11.45
N GLU A 44 -12.42 12.26 10.95
CA GLU A 44 -12.69 13.22 9.85
C GLU A 44 -12.34 12.65 8.46
N HIS A 45 -11.33 11.78 8.39
CA HIS A 45 -10.82 11.18 7.16
C HIS A 45 -10.37 9.74 7.40
N VAL A 46 -10.15 9.02 6.29
CA VAL A 46 -9.46 7.74 6.24
C VAL A 46 -8.03 8.00 5.80
N THR A 47 -7.06 7.58 6.59
CA THR A 47 -5.63 7.73 6.27
C THR A 47 -5.14 6.46 5.58
N LEU A 48 -4.65 6.60 4.35
CA LEU A 48 -3.89 5.56 3.64
C LEU A 48 -2.40 5.89 3.74
N GLN A 49 -1.61 4.95 4.25
CA GLN A 49 -0.17 5.08 4.42
C GLN A 49 0.57 3.99 3.66
N VAL A 50 1.68 4.35 3.01
CA VAL A 50 2.58 3.43 2.33
C VAL A 50 4.01 3.74 2.72
N GLU A 51 4.78 2.70 3.02
CA GLU A 51 6.22 2.80 3.29
C GLU A 51 6.94 1.61 2.66
N LEU A 52 8.05 1.87 1.98
CA LEU A 52 8.97 0.83 1.51
C LEU A 52 10.21 0.80 2.41
N ASP A 53 10.77 -0.38 2.64
CA ASP A 53 12.02 -0.53 3.38
C ASP A 53 13.16 0.18 2.65
N ASP A 54 13.63 1.26 3.25
CA ASP A 54 14.65 2.15 2.71
C ASP A 54 16.00 1.46 2.57
N THR A 55 16.26 0.42 3.36
CA THR A 55 17.53 -0.33 3.29
C THR A 55 17.69 -1.13 1.99
N ALA A 56 16.60 -1.29 1.23
CA ALA A 56 16.59 -1.91 -0.09
C ALA A 56 16.57 -0.90 -1.25
N VAL A 57 16.49 0.41 -0.97
CA VAL A 57 16.36 1.47 -2.00
C VAL A 57 17.34 2.62 -1.77
N ASP A 58 18.59 2.47 -2.22
CA ASP A 58 19.64 3.48 -2.06
C ASP A 58 19.29 4.87 -2.67
N ALA A 59 18.48 4.88 -3.72
CA ALA A 59 18.14 6.09 -4.48
C ALA A 59 17.04 6.94 -3.81
N LEU A 60 16.44 6.46 -2.73
CA LEU A 60 15.29 7.09 -2.09
C LEU A 60 15.52 7.17 -0.58
N PRO A 61 15.54 8.38 0.02
CA PRO A 61 15.62 8.50 1.48
C PRO A 61 14.47 7.74 2.16
N ALA A 62 14.66 7.36 3.42
CA ALA A 62 13.58 6.85 4.25
C ALA A 62 12.38 7.82 4.19
N HIS A 63 11.24 7.32 3.70
CA HIS A 63 10.03 8.10 3.50
C HIS A 63 8.82 7.18 3.68
N ALA A 64 7.73 7.79 4.11
CA ALA A 64 6.41 7.18 4.16
C ALA A 64 5.45 8.20 3.56
N ASP A 65 4.61 7.75 2.64
CA ASP A 65 3.60 8.58 2.01
C ASP A 65 2.28 8.38 2.75
N GLU A 66 1.60 9.51 3.02
CA GLU A 66 0.33 9.55 3.73
C GLU A 66 -0.69 10.34 2.92
N ILE A 67 -1.90 9.78 2.79
CA ILE A 67 -2.98 10.35 2.00
C ILE A 67 -4.25 10.35 2.85
N ASP A 68 -4.79 11.55 3.08
CA ASP A 68 -6.10 11.73 3.71
C ASP A 68 -7.21 11.62 2.66
N LEU A 69 -8.04 10.61 2.82
CA LEU A 69 -9.18 10.33 1.96
C LEU A 69 -10.46 10.69 2.69
N SER A 70 -11.35 11.42 2.01
CA SER A 70 -12.73 11.46 2.45
C SER A 70 -13.35 10.06 2.41
N PRO A 71 -14.42 9.79 3.18
CA PRO A 71 -15.09 8.49 3.16
C PRO A 71 -15.60 8.07 1.76
N ALA A 72 -15.93 9.03 0.90
CA ALA A 72 -16.34 8.74 -0.48
C ALA A 72 -15.15 8.28 -1.34
N GLN A 73 -14.02 8.98 -1.28
CA GLN A 73 -12.80 8.61 -2.02
C GLN A 73 -12.27 7.24 -1.58
N ALA A 74 -12.29 6.96 -0.27
CA ALA A 74 -11.87 5.67 0.26
C ALA A 74 -12.74 4.51 -0.30
N ARG A 75 -14.06 4.68 -0.37
CA ARG A 75 -14.96 3.68 -0.96
C ARG A 75 -14.71 3.50 -2.46
N THR A 76 -14.53 4.59 -3.20
CA THR A 76 -14.19 4.51 -4.63
C THR A 76 -12.89 3.76 -4.87
N LEU A 77 -11.85 4.00 -4.04
CA LEU A 77 -10.60 3.26 -4.13
C LEU A 77 -10.80 1.77 -3.82
N ALA A 78 -11.58 1.44 -2.77
CA ALA A 78 -11.89 0.06 -2.41
C ALA A 78 -12.62 -0.69 -3.54
N ASP A 79 -13.61 -0.06 -4.17
CA ASP A 79 -14.34 -0.64 -5.31
C ASP A 79 -13.41 -0.92 -6.50
N ALA A 80 -12.48 0.01 -6.78
CA ALA A 80 -11.49 -0.17 -7.84
C ALA A 80 -10.51 -1.31 -7.55
N LEU A 81 -10.09 -1.46 -6.29
CA LEU A 81 -9.25 -2.58 -5.84
C LEU A 81 -9.97 -3.91 -6.03
N ASN A 82 -11.21 -4.04 -5.54
CA ASN A 82 -12.02 -5.25 -5.68
C ASN A 82 -12.23 -5.63 -7.14
N SER A 83 -12.70 -4.68 -7.97
CA SER A 83 -12.94 -4.93 -9.40
C SER A 83 -11.67 -5.33 -10.16
N THR A 84 -10.50 -4.84 -9.73
CA THR A 84 -9.23 -5.23 -10.35
C THR A 84 -8.77 -6.60 -9.89
N ALA A 85 -8.98 -6.95 -8.61
CA ALA A 85 -8.72 -8.29 -8.09
C ALA A 85 -9.56 -9.33 -8.83
N ASP A 86 -10.88 -9.10 -8.98
CA ASP A 86 -11.78 -9.99 -9.72
C ASP A 86 -11.28 -10.28 -11.15
N ARG A 87 -10.75 -9.25 -11.84
CA ARG A 87 -10.20 -9.41 -13.19
C ARG A 87 -8.91 -10.24 -13.20
N VAL A 88 -8.05 -10.09 -12.19
CA VAL A 88 -6.82 -10.89 -12.07
C VAL A 88 -7.18 -12.35 -11.81
N GLU A 89 -8.11 -12.62 -10.90
CA GLU A 89 -8.58 -13.98 -10.59
C GLU A 89 -9.24 -14.63 -11.81
N ALA A 90 -10.11 -13.91 -12.53
CA ALA A 90 -10.71 -14.42 -13.75
C ALA A 90 -9.66 -14.81 -14.80
N ALA A 91 -8.63 -13.99 -15.00
CA ALA A 91 -7.56 -14.28 -15.95
C ALA A 91 -6.72 -15.50 -15.57
N GLN A 92 -6.49 -15.72 -14.27
CA GLN A 92 -5.75 -16.90 -13.79
C GLN A 92 -6.56 -18.20 -13.95
N ASN A 93 -7.88 -18.15 -13.71
CA ASN A 93 -8.75 -19.31 -13.86
C ASN A 93 -8.95 -19.72 -15.33
N ASP A 94 -8.92 -18.77 -16.26
CA ASP A 94 -8.97 -19.03 -17.70
C ASP A 94 -7.66 -19.69 -18.21
N ASP A 95 -6.50 -19.36 -17.61
CA ASP A 95 -5.20 -19.95 -17.98
C ASP A 95 -5.04 -21.38 -17.41
N ASP A 96 -5.63 -21.66 -16.24
CA ASP A 96 -5.67 -23.00 -15.62
C ASP A 96 -6.65 -23.97 -16.31
N SER A 97 -7.46 -23.49 -17.27
CA SER A 97 -8.43 -24.30 -18.02
C SER A 97 -8.02 -24.61 -19.47
N VAL A 98 -6.76 -24.32 -19.85
CA VAL A 98 -6.16 -24.59 -21.18
C VAL A 98 -5.12 -25.71 -21.14
#